data_AF-A0A661SLI3-F1
#
_entry.id   AF-A0A661SLI3-F1
#
_cell.length_a   1.000
_cell.length_b   1.000
_cell.length_c   1.000
_cell.angle_alpha   90.00
_cell.angle_beta   90.00
_cell.angle_gamma   90.00
#
_symmetry.space_group_name_H-M   'P 1'
#
loop_
_entity.id
_entity.type
_entity.pdbx_description
1 polymer ?
#
loop_
_entity_poly.entity_id
_entity_poly.type
_entity_poly.pdbx_seq_one_letter_code
_entity_poly.pdbx_strand_id
1 'polypeptide(L)'
;MIPDCIGDTPLSPLRILISSEGETRLSNVPKHGTEPLRERVRVCYKNAVFFVIHPLHCLKSRVSNVVGLHRSDTHSLNRLMLATEVMNRRITHLLDEGRRRQALKEIEAVFRIARDSMTRIPLFADYGTDIFRAVPEDSRLGELFVRRRYLQMREILETKRKKFRKT
;
A
#
# COMPACT_ATOMS: atom_id res chain seq x y z
N MET A 1 30.19 -4.81 -13.46
CA MET A 1 30.20 -3.40 -13.87
C MET A 1 28.84 -2.81 -13.53
N ILE A 2 28.77 -2.02 -12.46
CA ILE A 2 27.59 -1.24 -12.10
C ILE A 2 27.81 0.13 -12.75
N PRO A 3 26.90 0.64 -13.60
CA PRO A 3 27.08 1.94 -14.21
C PRO A 3 26.97 3.04 -13.14
N ASP A 4 27.93 3.96 -13.16
CA ASP A 4 28.03 5.11 -12.27
C ASP A 4 26.83 6.05 -12.46
N CYS A 5 26.06 6.25 -11.39
CA CYS A 5 25.01 7.27 -11.32
C CYS A 5 25.57 8.47 -10.55
N ILE A 6 26.33 9.34 -11.21
CA ILE A 6 26.77 10.63 -10.67
C ILE A 6 25.88 11.73 -11.24
N GLY A 7 25.26 12.50 -10.34
CA GLY A 7 24.48 13.68 -10.66
C GLY A 7 24.10 14.41 -9.37
N ASP A 8 25.00 15.26 -8.89
CA ASP A 8 24.79 16.13 -7.73
C ASP A 8 23.73 17.20 -8.02
N THR A 9 22.62 17.17 -7.29
CA THR A 9 21.66 18.29 -7.21
C THR A 9 21.13 18.44 -5.77
N PRO A 10 20.86 19.67 -5.32
CA PRO A 10 20.66 19.98 -3.91
C PRO A 10 19.29 19.54 -3.39
N LEU A 11 19.32 19.19 -2.10
CA LEU A 11 18.24 18.79 -1.18
C LEU A 11 16.81 19.05 -1.68
N SER A 12 16.23 18.06 -2.36
CA SER A 12 14.80 17.94 -2.60
C SER A 12 14.18 16.95 -1.59
N PRO A 13 12.93 17.14 -1.14
CA PRO A 13 12.27 16.22 -0.22
C PRO A 13 12.28 14.81 -0.83
N LEU A 14 12.66 13.81 -0.02
CA LEU A 14 12.74 12.38 -0.34
C LEU A 14 11.85 11.96 -1.52
N ARG A 15 12.37 12.05 -2.75
CA ARG A 15 11.77 11.39 -3.90
C ARG A 15 12.17 9.93 -3.79
N ILE A 16 11.27 9.12 -3.22
CA ILE A 16 11.37 7.68 -3.40
C ILE A 16 11.09 7.42 -4.88
N LEU A 17 12.14 7.45 -5.69
CA LEU A 17 12.10 7.00 -7.07
C LEU A 17 11.95 5.48 -7.00
N ILE A 18 10.70 5.00 -6.97
CA ILE A 18 10.41 3.60 -7.22
C ILE A 18 10.56 3.42 -8.73
N SER A 19 11.81 3.30 -9.20
CA SER A 19 12.06 2.94 -10.59
C SER A 19 11.42 1.58 -10.84
N SER A 20 10.47 1.55 -11.77
CA SER A 20 9.82 0.33 -12.21
C SER A 20 10.55 -0.36 -13.36
N GLU A 21 11.75 0.12 -13.71
CA GLU A 21 12.63 -0.54 -14.66
C GLU A 21 13.27 -1.76 -14.02
N GLY A 22 12.55 -2.87 -14.18
CA GLY A 22 12.96 -4.18 -13.70
C GLY A 22 11.84 -5.17 -13.91
N GLU A 23 11.37 -5.35 -15.16
CA GLU A 23 10.91 -6.67 -15.58
C GLU A 23 12.09 -7.62 -15.33
N THR A 24 12.11 -8.20 -14.14
CA THR A 24 13.02 -9.31 -13.86
C THR A 24 12.40 -10.49 -14.59
N ARG A 25 12.85 -10.77 -15.82
CA ARG A 25 12.75 -12.12 -16.38
C ARG A 25 13.49 -13.04 -15.40
N LEU A 26 12.74 -13.63 -14.47
CA LEU A 26 13.21 -14.71 -13.63
C LEU A 26 13.39 -15.95 -14.51
N SER A 27 14.50 -16.02 -15.23
CA SER A 27 14.97 -17.30 -15.76
C SER A 27 15.48 -18.12 -14.58
N ASN A 28 14.74 -19.19 -14.27
CA ASN A 28 15.09 -20.31 -13.40
C ASN A 28 15.19 -20.01 -11.90
N VAL A 29 14.04 -20.04 -11.22
CA VAL A 29 13.96 -20.36 -9.79
C VAL A 29 13.16 -21.66 -9.65
N PRO A 30 13.70 -22.70 -8.98
CA PRO A 30 13.01 -23.98 -8.86
C PRO A 30 11.71 -23.84 -8.05
N LYS A 31 10.64 -24.43 -8.57
CA LYS A 31 9.30 -24.45 -7.98
C LYS A 31 9.24 -25.53 -6.89
N HIS A 32 9.43 -25.18 -5.62
CA HIS A 32 8.87 -25.97 -4.51
C HIS A 32 8.51 -25.07 -3.32
N GLY A 33 7.27 -25.20 -2.83
CA GLY A 33 6.81 -24.64 -1.55
C GLY A 33 6.09 -23.29 -1.67
N THR A 34 4.80 -23.30 -1.39
CA THR A 34 3.82 -22.22 -1.53
C THR A 34 4.02 -21.03 -0.58
N GLU A 35 4.67 -19.97 -1.06
CA GLU A 35 4.22 -18.57 -1.07
C GLU A 35 5.31 -17.79 -1.82
N PRO A 36 5.00 -17.00 -2.87
CA PRO A 36 6.02 -16.26 -3.58
C PRO A 36 6.72 -15.35 -2.57
N LEU A 37 8.03 -15.57 -2.38
CA LEU A 37 8.93 -14.73 -1.60
C LEU A 37 8.53 -13.28 -1.79
N ARG A 38 7.97 -12.68 -0.72
CA ARG A 38 7.49 -11.30 -0.60
C ARG A 38 8.20 -10.41 -1.60
N GLU A 39 7.48 -9.96 -2.63
CA GLU A 39 8.03 -9.12 -3.69
C GLU A 39 8.78 -7.94 -3.03
N ARG A 40 10.12 -7.99 -3.09
CA ARG A 40 10.97 -6.97 -2.47
C ARG A 40 11.19 -5.90 -3.52
N VAL A 41 10.89 -4.65 -3.17
CA VAL A 41 11.14 -3.51 -4.03
C VAL A 41 12.59 -3.11 -3.83
N ARG A 42 13.37 -3.09 -4.92
CA ARG A 42 14.73 -2.56 -4.91
C ARG A 42 14.66 -1.04 -4.85
N VAL A 43 15.39 -0.43 -3.93
CA VAL A 43 15.50 1.02 -3.78
C VAL A 43 16.97 1.39 -3.86
N CYS A 44 17.27 2.37 -4.71
CA CYS A 44 18.58 2.98 -4.81
C CYS A 44 18.53 4.35 -4.13
N TYR A 45 19.46 4.62 -3.22
CA TYR A 45 19.59 5.92 -2.57
C TYR A 45 21.07 6.25 -2.40
N LYS A 46 21.51 7.36 -3.00
CA LYS A 46 22.93 7.69 -3.14
C LYS A 46 23.68 6.48 -3.75
N ASN A 47 24.76 6.06 -3.12
CA ASN A 47 25.59 4.93 -3.56
C ASN A 47 25.18 3.59 -2.92
N ALA A 48 23.97 3.51 -2.36
CA ALA A 48 23.49 2.31 -1.68
C ALA A 48 22.25 1.72 -2.38
N VAL A 49 22.20 0.39 -2.41
CA VAL A 49 21.04 -0.38 -2.87
C VAL A 49 20.52 -1.18 -1.69
N PHE A 50 19.23 -1.03 -1.39
CA PHE A 50 18.57 -1.84 -0.37
C PHE A 50 17.23 -2.36 -0.89
N PHE A 51 16.80 -3.47 -0.30
CA PHE A 51 15.53 -4.11 -0.62
C PHE A 51 14.52 -3.77 0.46
N VAL A 52 13.43 -3.12 0.07
CA VAL A 52 12.31 -2.80 0.95
C VAL A 52 11.14 -3.75 0.69
N ILE A 53 10.30 -3.92 1.70
CA ILE A 53 9.06 -4.68 1.57
C ILE A 53 8.08 -3.89 0.69
N HIS A 54 7.36 -4.57 -0.20
CA HIS A 54 6.29 -3.94 -0.98
C HIS A 54 5.29 -3.18 -0.08
N PRO A 55 4.88 -1.93 -0.41
CA PRO A 55 3.97 -1.13 0.41
C PRO A 55 2.71 -1.87 0.86
N LEU A 56 2.07 -2.60 -0.05
CA LEU A 56 0.90 -3.44 0.26
C LEU A 56 1.17 -4.50 1.34
N HIS A 57 2.32 -5.16 1.30
CA HIS A 57 2.71 -6.15 2.31
C HIS A 57 3.06 -5.50 3.64
N CYS A 58 3.70 -4.33 3.61
CA CYS A 58 3.94 -3.52 4.80
C CYS A 58 2.62 -3.16 5.48
N LEU A 59 1.65 -2.63 4.72
CA LEU A 59 0.32 -2.29 5.21
C LEU A 59 -0.39 -3.51 5.82
N LYS A 60 -0.43 -4.64 5.10
CA LYS A 60 -1.03 -5.90 5.61
C LYS A 60 -0.39 -6.34 6.94
N SER A 61 0.93 -6.27 7.04
CA SER A 61 1.67 -6.61 8.27
C SER A 61 1.33 -5.67 9.42
N ARG A 62 1.28 -4.35 9.17
CA ARG A 62 0.93 -3.37 10.22
C ARG A 62 -0.50 -3.56 10.71
N VAL A 63 -1.45 -3.81 9.81
CA VAL A 63 -2.84 -4.13 10.16
C VAL A 63 -2.89 -5.40 11.03
N SER A 64 -2.16 -6.44 10.65
CA SER A 64 -2.07 -7.69 11.42
C SER A 64 -1.46 -7.50 12.81
N ASN A 65 -0.51 -6.59 12.98
CA ASN A 65 0.07 -6.30 14.28
C ASN A 65 -0.92 -5.60 15.21
N VAL A 66 -1.64 -4.60 14.70
CA VAL A 66 -2.61 -3.85 15.53
C VAL A 66 -3.80 -4.74 15.88
N VAL A 67 -4.34 -5.49 14.92
CA VAL A 67 -5.58 -6.23 15.13
C VAL A 67 -5.34 -7.65 15.59
N GLY A 68 -4.43 -8.37 14.93
CA GLY A 68 -4.17 -9.78 15.23
C GLY A 68 -3.33 -9.99 16.48
N LEU A 69 -2.45 -9.03 16.83
CA LEU A 69 -1.62 -9.08 18.03
C LEU A 69 -2.03 -8.05 19.09
N HIS A 70 -3.17 -7.37 18.90
CA HIS A 70 -3.69 -6.34 19.82
C HIS A 70 -2.67 -5.25 20.21
N ARG A 71 -1.75 -4.89 19.29
CA ARG A 71 -0.77 -3.82 19.54
C ARG A 71 -1.37 -2.46 19.26
N SER A 72 -2.02 -1.90 20.26
CA SER A 72 -2.72 -0.60 20.21
C SER A 72 -1.92 0.56 20.78
N ASP A 73 -0.65 0.35 21.12
CA ASP A 73 0.23 1.43 21.56
C ASP A 73 0.38 2.51 20.47
N THR A 74 0.62 3.76 20.90
CA THR A 74 0.73 4.94 20.02
C THR A 74 1.71 4.71 18.88
N HIS A 75 2.80 4.00 19.13
CA HIS A 75 3.84 3.77 18.13
C HIS A 75 3.41 2.73 17.08
N SER A 76 2.69 1.68 17.47
CA SER A 76 2.06 0.71 16.54
C SER A 76 1.01 1.38 15.66
N LEU A 77 0.17 2.26 16.23
CA LEU A 77 -0.81 3.04 15.47
C LEU A 77 -0.15 4.02 14.50
N ASN A 78 0.87 4.77 14.93
CA ASN A 78 1.62 5.68 14.06
C ASN A 78 2.28 4.95 12.88
N ARG A 79 2.82 3.75 13.12
CA ARG A 79 3.40 2.91 12.06
C ARG A 79 2.35 2.43 11.06
N LEU A 80 1.14 2.14 11.53
CA LEU A 80 0.03 1.78 10.65
C LEU A 80 -0.39 2.98 9.79
N MET A 81 -0.56 4.16 10.40
CA MET A 81 -0.87 5.39 9.66
C MET A 81 0.19 5.71 8.60
N LEU A 82 1.47 5.58 8.95
CA LEU A 82 2.56 5.76 8.01
C LEU A 82 2.51 4.76 6.87
N ALA A 83 2.22 3.48 7.13
CA ALA A 83 2.07 2.48 6.08
C ALA A 83 0.89 2.78 5.14
N THR A 84 -0.22 3.33 5.67
CA THR A 84 -1.35 3.81 4.87
C THR A 84 -0.94 4.96 3.94
N GLU A 85 -0.19 5.94 4.44
CA GLU A 85 0.30 7.06 3.62
C GLU A 85 1.31 6.60 2.55
N VAL A 86 2.23 5.70 2.89
CA VAL A 86 3.17 5.13 1.91
C VAL A 86 2.42 4.38 0.81
N MET A 87 1.34 3.67 1.16
CA MET A 87 0.49 3.00 0.17
C MET A 87 -0.24 4.01 -0.73
N ASN A 88 -0.72 5.12 -0.19
CA ASN A 88 -1.30 6.21 -0.97
C ASN A 88 -0.30 6.74 -2.00
N ARG A 89 0.90 7.10 -1.54
CA ARG A 89 1.99 7.59 -2.42
C ARG A 89 2.38 6.59 -3.48
N ARG A 90 2.38 5.29 -3.16
CA ARG A 90 2.62 4.22 -4.15
C ARG A 90 1.57 4.22 -5.26
N ILE A 91 0.29 4.34 -4.91
CA ILE A 91 -0.80 4.38 -5.91
C ILE A 91 -0.69 5.64 -6.75
N THR A 92 -0.44 6.81 -6.14
CA THR A 92 -0.21 8.06 -6.88
C THR A 92 0.98 7.93 -7.83
N HIS A 93 2.10 7.37 -7.39
CA HIS A 93 3.27 7.13 -8.23
C HIS A 93 2.95 6.23 -9.43
N LEU A 94 2.16 5.16 -9.24
CA LEU A 94 1.70 4.33 -10.35
C LEU A 94 0.84 5.09 -11.35
N LEU A 95 0.04 6.08 -10.89
CA LEU A 95 -0.72 6.94 -11.77
C LEU A 95 0.17 7.95 -12.50
N ASP A 96 1.19 8.49 -11.83
CA ASP A 96 2.20 9.36 -12.43
C ASP A 96 2.96 8.63 -13.56
N GLU A 97 3.25 7.34 -13.38
CA GLU A 97 3.85 6.46 -14.41
C GLU A 97 2.87 6.00 -15.50
N GLY A 98 1.60 6.44 -15.48
CA GLY A 98 0.57 5.98 -16.44
C GLY A 98 0.11 4.54 -16.24
N ARG A 99 0.52 3.86 -15.15
CA ARG A 99 0.24 2.45 -14.85
C ARG A 99 -1.11 2.26 -14.14
N ARG A 100 -2.17 2.85 -14.70
CA ARG A 100 -3.52 2.85 -14.13
C ARG A 100 -4.05 1.46 -13.78
N ARG A 101 -3.82 0.45 -14.63
CA ARG A 101 -4.30 -0.92 -14.37
C ARG A 101 -3.70 -1.51 -13.09
N GLN A 102 -2.43 -1.21 -12.80
CA GLN A 102 -1.77 -1.66 -11.59
C GLN A 102 -2.24 -0.88 -10.37
N ALA A 103 -2.39 0.44 -10.48
CA ALA A 103 -3.00 1.27 -9.43
C ALA A 103 -4.37 0.72 -9.01
N LEU A 104 -5.25 0.40 -9.98
CA LEU A 104 -6.57 -0.18 -9.69
C LEU A 104 -6.48 -1.56 -9.01
N LYS A 105 -5.52 -2.42 -9.39
CA LYS A 105 -5.29 -3.69 -8.71
C LYS A 105 -4.85 -3.50 -7.26
N GLU A 106 -3.96 -2.55 -7.01
CA GLU A 106 -3.49 -2.21 -5.66
C GLU A 106 -4.62 -1.61 -4.82
N ILE A 107 -5.47 -0.76 -5.40
CA ILE A 107 -6.67 -0.23 -4.74
C ILE A 107 -7.65 -1.36 -4.36
N GLU A 108 -7.90 -2.32 -5.25
CA GLU A 108 -8.74 -3.49 -4.91
C GLU A 108 -8.11 -4.35 -3.81
N ALA A 109 -6.79 -4.43 -3.75
CA ALA A 109 -6.10 -5.10 -2.64
C ALA A 109 -6.26 -4.32 -1.31
N VAL A 110 -6.08 -3.00 -1.34
CA VAL A 110 -6.36 -2.11 -0.20
C VAL A 110 -7.82 -2.25 0.22
N PHE A 111 -8.77 -2.25 -0.71
CA PHE A 111 -10.18 -2.44 -0.42
C PHE A 111 -10.46 -3.80 0.23
N ARG A 112 -9.80 -4.88 -0.21
CA ARG A 112 -9.91 -6.19 0.47
C ARG A 112 -9.36 -6.12 1.89
N ILE A 113 -8.20 -5.49 2.08
CA ILE A 113 -7.61 -5.17 3.41
C ILE A 113 -8.45 -4.14 4.18
N ALA A 114 -9.36 -3.42 3.53
CA ALA A 114 -10.34 -2.49 4.10
C ALA A 114 -11.77 -3.10 4.26
N ARG A 115 -12.08 -4.28 3.68
CA ARG A 115 -13.37 -4.99 3.76
C ARG A 115 -13.40 -6.31 4.58
N ASP A 116 -12.32 -7.09 4.61
CA ASP A 116 -12.16 -8.31 5.42
C ASP A 116 -12.37 -8.18 6.97
N SER A 117 -13.21 -9.00 7.57
CA SER A 117 -13.78 -8.83 8.93
C SER A 117 -12.79 -9.02 10.08
N MET A 118 -11.76 -9.86 9.93
CA MET A 118 -10.78 -10.13 11.00
C MET A 118 -9.86 -8.95 11.33
N THR A 119 -9.90 -7.86 10.57
CA THR A 119 -8.92 -6.76 10.68
C THR A 119 -9.50 -5.42 11.13
N ARG A 120 -10.81 -5.27 11.40
CA ARG A 120 -11.39 -3.97 11.00
C ARG A 120 -12.53 -3.30 11.72
N ILE A 121 -12.78 -3.67 12.95
CA ILE A 121 -13.80 -2.95 13.70
C ILE A 121 -13.27 -2.28 14.95
N PRO A 122 -12.28 -2.85 15.64
CA PRO A 122 -11.45 -2.11 16.58
C PRO A 122 -10.68 -0.95 15.93
N LEU A 123 -10.14 -1.13 14.72
CA LEU A 123 -9.25 -0.12 14.12
C LEU A 123 -9.93 1.24 13.86
N PHE A 124 -11.14 1.20 13.30
CA PHE A 124 -11.89 2.41 13.02
C PHE A 124 -12.75 2.85 14.21
N ALA A 125 -13.34 1.92 14.97
CA ALA A 125 -14.18 2.27 16.11
C ALA A 125 -13.36 2.70 17.33
N ASP A 126 -12.28 1.99 17.65
CA ASP A 126 -11.50 2.21 18.88
C ASP A 126 -10.37 3.21 18.67
N TYR A 127 -9.79 3.26 17.45
CA TYR A 127 -8.60 4.09 17.16
C TYR A 127 -8.79 5.11 16.04
N GLY A 128 -10.00 5.24 15.46
CA GLY A 128 -10.29 6.22 14.41
C GLY A 128 -9.45 6.06 13.13
N THR A 129 -8.81 4.91 12.93
CA THR A 129 -7.87 4.69 11.82
C THR A 129 -8.59 4.10 10.62
N ASP A 130 -8.57 4.80 9.49
CA ASP A 130 -9.18 4.35 8.24
C ASP A 130 -8.13 3.95 7.19
N ILE A 131 -7.97 2.63 6.98
CA ILE A 131 -7.05 2.06 5.98
C ILE A 131 -7.42 2.48 4.55
N PHE A 132 -8.70 2.75 4.28
CA PHE A 132 -9.15 3.13 2.95
C PHE A 132 -8.64 4.52 2.53
N ARG A 133 -8.10 5.32 3.46
CA ARG A 133 -7.35 6.56 3.15
C ARG A 133 -6.10 6.31 2.29
N ALA A 134 -5.64 5.07 2.19
CA ALA A 134 -4.60 4.70 1.23
C ALA A 134 -5.05 4.85 -0.23
N VAL A 135 -6.34 4.97 -0.53
CA VAL A 135 -6.84 5.19 -1.90
C VAL A 135 -6.88 6.70 -2.17
N PRO A 136 -6.10 7.23 -3.13
CA PRO A 136 -6.13 8.65 -3.47
C PRO A 136 -7.42 9.00 -4.23
N GLU A 137 -7.95 10.19 -3.96
CA GLU A 137 -9.04 10.80 -4.75
C GLU A 137 -8.45 11.46 -6.00
N ASP A 138 -8.17 10.63 -7.01
CA ASP A 138 -7.46 11.06 -8.22
C ASP A 138 -8.31 10.79 -9.48
N SER A 139 -8.52 11.82 -10.30
CA SER A 139 -9.33 11.73 -11.53
C SER A 139 -8.72 10.77 -12.57
N ARG A 140 -7.41 10.53 -12.52
CA ARG A 140 -6.68 9.62 -13.43
C ARG A 140 -7.07 8.15 -13.23
N LEU A 141 -7.73 7.81 -12.13
CA LEU A 141 -8.30 6.48 -11.92
C LEU A 141 -9.45 6.15 -12.90
N GLY A 142 -9.98 7.16 -13.57
CA GLY A 142 -11.03 7.04 -14.56
C GLY A 142 -12.41 7.31 -13.97
N GLU A 143 -13.27 7.92 -14.78
CA GLU A 143 -14.58 8.40 -14.35
C GLU A 143 -15.47 7.30 -13.77
N LEU A 144 -15.50 6.13 -14.42
CA LEU A 144 -16.26 4.97 -13.93
C LEU A 144 -15.79 4.50 -12.55
N PHE A 145 -14.49 4.57 -12.28
CA PHE A 145 -13.97 4.21 -10.96
C PHE A 145 -14.42 5.24 -9.92
N VAL A 146 -14.17 6.53 -10.18
CA VAL A 146 -14.47 7.62 -9.24
C VAL A 146 -15.97 7.73 -8.95
N ARG A 147 -16.81 7.77 -10.00
CA ARG A 147 -18.26 7.98 -9.86
C ARG A 147 -19.02 6.77 -9.36
N ARG A 148 -18.52 5.55 -9.57
CA ARG A 148 -19.26 4.33 -9.25
C ARG A 148 -18.51 3.43 -8.29
N ARG A 149 -17.34 2.92 -8.69
CA ARG A 149 -16.65 1.89 -7.93
C ARG A 149 -16.18 2.38 -6.56
N TYR A 150 -15.61 3.59 -6.49
CA TYR A 150 -15.14 4.20 -5.26
C TYR A 150 -16.29 4.43 -4.27
N LEU A 151 -17.41 4.98 -4.75
CA LEU A 151 -18.63 5.16 -3.93
C LEU A 151 -19.16 3.83 -3.40
N GLN A 152 -19.28 2.82 -4.26
CA GLN A 152 -19.69 1.47 -3.85
C GLN A 152 -18.78 0.88 -2.77
N MET A 153 -17.45 1.03 -2.92
CA MET A 153 -16.50 0.58 -1.90
C MET A 153 -16.77 1.28 -0.57
N ARG A 154 -16.90 2.61 -0.57
CA ARG A 154 -17.20 3.40 0.62
C ARG A 154 -18.51 2.97 1.30
N GLU A 155 -19.58 2.82 0.54
CA GLU A 155 -20.88 2.36 1.06
C GLU A 155 -20.78 0.99 1.74
N ILE A 156 -20.04 0.05 1.13
CA ILE A 156 -19.79 -1.27 1.72
C ILE A 156 -19.04 -1.12 3.05
N LEU A 157 -18.02 -0.26 3.12
CA LEU A 157 -17.26 -0.01 4.34
C LEU A 157 -18.12 0.63 5.42
N GLU A 158 -18.90 1.65 5.08
CA GLU A 158 -19.79 2.37 5.99
C GLU A 158 -20.88 1.46 6.54
N THR A 159 -21.49 0.62 5.68
CA THR A 159 -22.48 -0.37 6.10
C THR A 159 -21.89 -1.35 7.11
N LYS A 160 -20.67 -1.85 6.87
CA LYS A 160 -19.98 -2.72 7.82
C LYS A 160 -19.65 -2.02 9.14
N ARG A 161 -19.17 -0.78 9.10
CA ARG A 161 -18.89 0.05 10.29
C ARG A 161 -20.15 0.27 11.13
N LYS A 162 -21.29 0.57 10.50
CA LYS A 162 -22.59 0.77 11.19
C LYS A 162 -23.08 -0.49 11.89
N LYS A 163 -22.95 -1.67 11.26
CA LYS A 163 -23.40 -2.94 11.86
C LYS A 163 -22.71 -3.23 13.20
N PHE A 164 -21.42 -2.93 13.30
CA PHE A 164 -20.67 -3.21 14.53
C PHE A 164 -20.92 -2.21 15.65
N ARG A 165 -21.16 -0.93 15.36
CA ARG A 165 -21.52 0.06 16.39
C ARG A 165 -22.82 -0.28 17.14
N LYS A 166 -23.66 -1.16 16.58
CA LYS A 166 -24.93 -1.60 17.17
C LYS A 166 -24.83 -2.89 17.98
N THR A 167 -23.66 -3.55 17.96
CA THR A 167 -23.39 -4.77 18.75
C THR A 167 -22.60 -4.37 19.99
#